data_AF-A0A7Y2BN10-F1
#
_entry.id   AF-A0A7Y2BN10-F1
#
_cell.length_a   1.000
_cell.length_b   1.000
_cell.length_c   1.000
_cell.angle_alpha   90.00
_cell.angle_beta   90.00
_cell.angle_gamma   90.00
#
_symmetry.space_group_name_H-M   'P 1'
#
loop_
_entity.id
_entity.type
_entity.pdbx_description
1 polymer ?
#
loop_
_entity_poly.entity_id
_entity_poly.type
_entity_poly.pdbx_seq_one_letter_code
_entity_poly.pdbx_strand_id
1 'polypeptide(L)'
;YVSLINKCDYCVEHHFSGLTRLVGDAGRADEMRRALEAGTPAAAFDDRQAAGLDYAQTLTRDPARLTSKHIDALRTADFDDGEILEINQVTAYFNYANRTVLGLGISTDGDILGLSPGNSANPDDWQHG
;
A
#
# COMPACT_ATOMS: atom_id res chain seq x y z
N TYR A 1 -0.52 -2.61 1.60
CA TYR A 1 -1.63 -2.90 2.53
C TYR A 1 -2.88 -2.07 2.25
N VAL A 2 -2.78 -0.74 2.14
CA VAL A 2 -3.93 0.15 1.79
C VAL A 2 -4.70 -0.33 0.57
N SER A 3 -4.00 -0.66 -0.53
CA SER A 3 -4.62 -1.20 -1.75
C SER A 3 -5.39 -2.51 -1.53
N LEU A 4 -4.93 -3.39 -0.63
CA LEU A 4 -5.66 -4.61 -0.27
C LEU A 4 -6.97 -4.25 0.45
N ILE A 5 -6.92 -3.30 1.40
CA ILE A 5 -8.11 -2.85 2.14
C ILE A 5 -9.12 -2.19 1.20
N ASN A 6 -8.64 -1.38 0.26
CA ASN A 6 -9.45 -0.72 -0.76
C ASN A 6 -9.90 -1.64 -1.90
N LYS A 7 -9.43 -2.89 -1.96
CA LYS A 7 -9.73 -3.86 -3.02
C LYS A 7 -9.36 -3.34 -4.42
N CYS A 8 -8.21 -2.68 -4.55
CA CYS A 8 -7.66 -2.28 -5.84
C CYS A 8 -6.70 -3.37 -6.36
N ASP A 9 -7.20 -4.33 -7.12
CA ASP A 9 -6.41 -5.48 -7.60
C ASP A 9 -5.20 -5.06 -8.45
N TYR A 10 -5.39 -4.11 -9.37
CA TYR A 10 -4.29 -3.50 -10.15
C TYR A 10 -3.17 -2.99 -9.23
N CYS A 11 -3.55 -2.22 -8.21
CA CYS A 11 -2.61 -1.62 -7.28
C CYS A 11 -1.93 -2.70 -6.40
N VAL A 12 -2.66 -3.74 -6.00
CA VAL A 12 -2.11 -4.84 -5.21
C VAL A 12 -1.01 -5.55 -5.97
N GLU A 13 -1.29 -5.98 -7.21
CA GLU A 13 -0.32 -6.72 -8.01
C GLU A 13 0.91 -5.87 -8.38
N HIS A 14 0.69 -4.61 -8.79
CA HIS A 14 1.78 -3.69 -9.11
C HIS A 14 2.71 -3.46 -7.91
N HIS A 15 2.16 -3.15 -6.73
CA HIS A 15 2.97 -2.90 -5.54
C HIS A 15 3.56 -4.16 -4.92
N PHE A 16 2.91 -5.32 -5.08
CA PHE A 16 3.47 -6.58 -4.61
C PHE A 16 4.68 -6.99 -5.44
N SER A 17 4.66 -6.80 -6.77
CA SER A 17 5.85 -7.00 -7.61
C SER A 17 7.04 -6.15 -7.14
N GLY A 18 6.80 -4.87 -6.83
CA GLY A 18 7.80 -3.97 -6.26
C GLY A 18 8.31 -4.44 -4.88
N LEU A 19 7.41 -4.88 -3.99
CA LEU A 19 7.76 -5.42 -2.67
C LEU A 19 8.67 -6.64 -2.79
N THR A 20 8.32 -7.61 -3.65
CA THR A 20 9.12 -8.82 -3.86
C THR A 20 10.54 -8.49 -4.31
N ARG A 21 10.70 -7.51 -5.21
CA ARG A 21 12.01 -7.03 -5.65
C ARG A 21 12.81 -6.38 -4.52
N LEU A 22 12.17 -5.58 -3.67
CA LEU A 22 12.82 -4.90 -2.53
C LEU A 22 13.24 -5.86 -1.43
N VAL A 23 12.39 -6.85 -1.13
CA VAL A 23 12.68 -7.88 -0.12
C VAL A 23 13.82 -8.79 -0.58
N GLY A 24 13.93 -9.06 -1.89
CA GLY A 24 14.99 -9.90 -2.45
C GLY A 24 14.86 -11.40 -2.11
N ASP A 25 13.78 -11.78 -1.44
CA ASP A 25 13.43 -13.15 -1.07
C ASP A 25 11.94 -13.38 -1.37
N ALA A 26 11.66 -14.22 -2.38
CA ALA A 26 10.31 -14.49 -2.82
C ALA A 26 9.47 -15.25 -1.77
N GLY A 27 10.08 -16.17 -1.02
CA GLY A 27 9.37 -16.90 0.03
C GLY A 27 8.93 -15.96 1.15
N ARG A 28 9.83 -15.06 1.56
CA ARG A 28 9.53 -14.02 2.54
C ARG A 28 8.45 -13.05 2.05
N ALA A 29 8.53 -12.60 0.79
CA ALA A 29 7.52 -11.71 0.21
C ALA A 29 6.12 -12.35 0.18
N ASP A 30 6.05 -13.63 -0.18
CA ASP A 30 4.80 -14.39 -0.17
C ASP A 30 4.21 -14.55 1.25
N GLU A 31 5.06 -14.77 2.27
CA GLU A 31 4.61 -14.77 3.68
C GLU A 31 4.02 -13.43 4.09
N MET A 32 4.67 -12.32 3.71
CA MET A 32 4.17 -10.97 3.96
C MET A 32 2.81 -10.75 3.28
N ARG A 33 2.66 -11.16 2.02
CA ARG A 33 1.38 -11.06 1.28
C ARG A 33 0.26 -11.79 2.02
N ARG A 34 0.48 -13.06 2.36
CA ARG A 34 -0.50 -13.89 3.07
C ARG A 34 -0.92 -13.27 4.40
N ALA A 35 0.03 -12.76 5.17
CA ALA A 35 -0.26 -12.10 6.44
C ALA A 35 -1.11 -10.83 6.27
N LEU A 36 -0.84 -10.01 5.24
CA LEU A 36 -1.63 -8.81 4.95
C LEU A 36 -3.04 -9.16 4.44
N GLU A 37 -3.17 -10.17 3.58
CA GLU A 37 -4.45 -10.66 3.06
C GLU A 37 -5.35 -11.27 4.14
N ALA A 38 -4.76 -12.03 5.06
CA ALA A 38 -5.44 -12.61 6.21
C ALA A 38 -5.79 -11.57 7.28
N GLY A 39 -5.30 -10.33 7.17
CA GLY A 39 -5.48 -9.30 8.19
C GLY A 39 -4.72 -9.61 9.50
N THR A 40 -3.64 -10.39 9.42
CA THR A 40 -2.77 -10.75 10.55
C THR A 40 -1.31 -10.30 10.32
N PRO A 41 -1.01 -8.99 10.15
CA PRO A 41 0.35 -8.53 9.88
C PRO A 41 1.41 -9.03 10.87
N ALA A 42 1.10 -9.13 12.16
CA ALA A 42 2.05 -9.61 13.17
C ALA A 42 2.59 -11.04 12.92
N ALA A 43 1.96 -11.83 12.03
CA ALA A 43 2.47 -13.15 11.65
C ALA A 43 3.72 -13.09 10.74
N ALA A 44 3.97 -11.95 10.08
CA ALA A 44 5.04 -11.82 9.10
C ALA A 44 5.74 -10.44 9.14
N PHE A 45 5.50 -9.62 10.14
CA PHE A 45 6.10 -8.30 10.30
C PHE A 45 6.52 -8.14 11.76
N ASP A 46 7.61 -7.42 12.01
CA ASP A 46 8.03 -7.11 13.38
C ASP A 46 7.04 -6.16 14.08
N ASP A 47 7.16 -6.00 15.40
CA ASP A 47 6.21 -5.22 16.21
C ASP A 47 6.11 -3.76 15.74
N ARG A 48 7.23 -3.18 15.29
CA ARG A 48 7.29 -1.81 14.77
C ARG A 48 6.52 -1.70 13.46
N GLN A 49 6.79 -2.58 12.50
CA GLN A 49 6.08 -2.64 11.23
C GLN A 49 4.59 -2.91 11.43
N ALA A 50 4.22 -3.81 12.35
CA ALA A 50 2.83 -4.13 12.67
C ALA A 50 2.08 -2.90 13.22
N ALA A 51 2.70 -2.09 14.09
CA ALA A 51 2.11 -0.85 14.60
C ALA A 51 1.85 0.17 13.46
N GLY A 52 2.80 0.33 12.54
CA GLY A 52 2.62 1.18 11.34
C GLY A 52 1.47 0.69 10.45
N LEU A 53 1.35 -0.63 10.25
CA LEU A 53 0.29 -1.24 9.45
C LEU A 53 -1.09 -1.11 10.12
N ASP A 54 -1.18 -1.20 11.44
CA ASP A 54 -2.42 -0.96 12.20
C ASP A 54 -2.90 0.49 12.07
N TYR A 55 -1.98 1.46 12.19
CA TYR A 55 -2.28 2.86 11.94
C TYR A 55 -2.79 3.07 10.50
N ALA A 56 -2.08 2.51 9.51
CA ALA A 56 -2.47 2.62 8.11
C ALA A 56 -3.84 1.98 7.82
N GLN A 57 -4.16 0.87 8.48
CA GLN A 57 -5.48 0.23 8.40
C GLN A 57 -6.57 1.16 8.94
N THR A 58 -6.35 1.73 10.13
CA THR A 58 -7.31 2.63 10.78
C THR A 58 -7.54 3.88 9.94
N LEU A 59 -6.46 4.54 9.47
CA LEU A 59 -6.55 5.71 8.60
C LEU A 59 -7.31 5.42 7.29
N THR A 60 -7.17 4.20 6.76
CA THR A 60 -7.85 3.79 5.51
C THR A 60 -9.34 3.51 5.73
N ARG A 61 -9.71 2.83 6.83
CA ARG A 61 -11.09 2.39 7.08
C ARG A 61 -11.96 3.43 7.77
N ASP A 62 -11.40 4.09 8.77
CA ASP A 62 -12.11 5.00 9.66
C ASP A 62 -11.15 6.11 10.16
N PRO A 63 -10.78 7.06 9.30
CA PRO A 63 -9.84 8.12 9.66
C PRO A 63 -10.33 8.96 10.85
N ALA A 64 -11.65 9.08 11.05
CA ALA A 64 -12.24 9.84 12.15
C ALA A 64 -12.01 9.19 13.53
N ARG A 65 -11.69 7.89 13.57
CA ARG A 65 -11.34 7.18 14.81
C ARG A 65 -9.92 7.47 15.28
N LEU A 66 -9.06 8.04 14.44
CA LEU A 66 -7.70 8.38 14.85
C LEU A 66 -7.70 9.46 15.93
N THR A 67 -6.84 9.26 16.92
CA THR A 67 -6.66 10.13 18.09
C THR A 67 -5.18 10.20 18.42
N SER A 68 -4.79 11.09 19.33
CA SER A 68 -3.41 11.17 19.86
C SER A 68 -2.88 9.81 20.33
N LYS A 69 -3.71 8.96 20.95
CA LYS A 69 -3.32 7.60 21.36
C LYS A 69 -2.72 6.73 20.25
N HIS A 70 -3.15 6.89 19.01
CA HIS A 70 -2.60 6.13 17.88
C HIS A 70 -1.19 6.65 17.51
N ILE A 71 -0.97 7.96 17.65
CA ILE A 71 0.36 8.57 17.48
C ILE A 71 1.30 8.12 18.61
N ASP A 72 0.81 8.11 19.85
CA ASP A 72 1.59 7.66 21.00
C ASP A 72 1.95 6.17 20.92
N ALA A 73 1.07 5.35 20.34
CA ALA A 73 1.35 3.94 20.06
C ALA A 73 2.48 3.78 19.03
N LEU A 74 2.51 4.60 17.97
CA LEU A 74 3.62 4.60 17.01
C LEU A 74 4.94 5.03 17.67
N ARG A 75 4.92 6.08 18.50
CA ARG A 75 6.11 6.50 19.26
C ARG A 75 6.61 5.42 20.21
N THR A 76 5.70 4.68 20.86
CA THR A 76 6.04 3.53 21.72
C THR A 76 6.70 2.40 20.93
N ALA A 77 6.43 2.32 19.64
CA ALA A 77 7.05 1.38 18.71
C ALA A 77 8.33 1.92 18.04
N ASP A 78 8.96 2.96 18.60
CA ASP A 78 10.18 3.59 18.08
C ASP A 78 10.02 4.20 16.66
N PHE A 79 8.88 4.83 16.40
CA PHE A 79 8.77 5.79 15.29
C PHE A 79 9.02 7.22 15.78
N ASP A 80 9.82 7.97 15.04
CA ASP A 80 9.89 9.42 15.23
C ASP A 80 8.74 10.16 14.53
N ASP A 81 8.58 11.46 14.83
CA ASP A 81 7.49 12.27 14.29
C ASP A 81 7.56 12.42 12.75
N GLY A 82 8.75 12.36 12.15
CA GLY A 82 8.95 12.39 10.71
C GLY A 82 8.47 11.10 10.05
N GLU A 83 8.83 9.95 10.61
CA GLU A 83 8.38 8.64 10.13
C GLU A 83 6.85 8.48 10.29
N ILE A 84 6.27 9.00 11.38
CA ILE A 84 4.82 9.03 11.58
C ILE A 84 4.13 9.87 10.49
N LEU A 85 4.71 11.04 10.17
CA LEU A 85 4.21 11.88 9.07
C LEU A 85 4.28 11.14 7.73
N GLU A 86 5.39 10.46 7.44
CA GLU A 86 5.56 9.67 6.22
C GLU A 86 4.52 8.54 6.11
N ILE A 87 4.28 7.78 7.19
CA ILE A 87 3.24 6.74 7.23
C ILE A 87 1.87 7.33 6.90
N ASN A 88 1.53 8.49 7.48
CA ASN A 88 0.27 9.16 7.23
C ASN A 88 0.16 9.59 5.75
N GLN A 89 1.18 10.26 5.22
CA GLN A 89 1.21 10.76 3.85
C GLN A 89 1.14 9.64 2.82
N VAL A 90 1.93 8.57 2.99
CA VAL A 90 1.91 7.40 2.09
C VAL A 90 0.54 6.74 2.13
N THR A 91 -0.04 6.56 3.33
CA THR A 91 -1.37 5.97 3.48
C THR A 91 -2.46 6.81 2.81
N ALA A 92 -2.42 8.14 2.99
CA ALA A 92 -3.36 9.06 2.37
C ALA A 92 -3.21 9.11 0.84
N TYR A 93 -1.98 9.13 0.35
CA TYR A 93 -1.67 9.09 -1.08
C TYR A 93 -2.22 7.83 -1.75
N PHE A 94 -2.00 6.65 -1.14
CA PHE A 94 -2.56 5.41 -1.66
C PHE A 94 -4.08 5.39 -1.65
N ASN A 95 -4.70 5.98 -0.63
CA ASN A 95 -6.14 6.16 -0.59
C ASN A 95 -6.66 7.02 -1.75
N TYR A 96 -5.96 8.11 -2.10
CA TYR A 96 -6.26 8.90 -3.28
C TYR A 96 -6.07 8.10 -4.58
N ALA A 97 -4.88 7.51 -4.78
CA ALA A 97 -4.54 6.78 -6.00
C ALA A 97 -5.48 5.59 -6.26
N ASN A 98 -5.80 4.80 -5.23
CA ASN A 98 -6.74 3.68 -5.35
C ASN A 98 -8.14 4.17 -5.78
N ARG A 99 -8.63 5.30 -5.24
CA ARG A 99 -9.92 5.86 -5.62
C ARG A 99 -9.94 6.36 -7.07
N THR A 100 -8.83 6.91 -7.56
CA THR A 100 -8.69 7.30 -8.96
C THR A 100 -8.74 6.08 -9.89
N VAL A 101 -7.95 5.05 -9.60
CA VAL A 101 -7.90 3.80 -10.41
C VAL A 101 -9.28 3.13 -10.43
N LEU A 102 -9.88 2.92 -9.25
CA LEU A 102 -11.17 2.26 -9.13
C LEU A 102 -12.31 3.10 -9.73
N GLY A 103 -12.31 4.42 -9.51
CA GLY A 103 -13.35 5.32 -9.99
C GLY A 103 -13.36 5.48 -11.52
N LEU A 104 -12.19 5.35 -12.17
CA LEU A 104 -12.06 5.39 -13.63
C LEU A 104 -12.15 4.01 -14.28
N GLY A 105 -12.22 2.92 -13.51
CA GLY A 105 -12.32 1.56 -14.04
C GLY A 105 -11.02 1.04 -14.68
N ILE A 106 -9.87 1.56 -14.27
CA ILE A 106 -8.56 1.10 -14.76
C ILE A 106 -8.32 -0.33 -14.26
N SER A 107 -7.93 -1.22 -15.17
CA SER A 107 -7.65 -2.64 -14.88
C SER A 107 -6.34 -3.09 -15.52
N THR A 108 -5.88 -4.30 -15.19
CA THR A 108 -4.69 -4.92 -15.79
C THR A 108 -4.97 -5.57 -17.15
N ASP A 109 -6.23 -5.59 -17.61
CA ASP A 109 -6.59 -6.26 -18.86
C ASP A 109 -5.97 -5.52 -20.05
N GLY A 110 -4.90 -6.11 -20.61
CA GLY A 110 -4.15 -5.54 -21.73
C GLY A 110 -2.87 -4.80 -21.35
N ASP A 111 -2.57 -4.65 -20.06
CA ASP A 111 -1.37 -3.95 -19.57
C ASP A 111 -0.27 -4.91 -19.10
N ILE A 112 0.99 -4.54 -19.36
CA ILE A 112 2.16 -5.22 -18.78
C ILE A 112 2.44 -4.57 -17.41
N LEU A 113 2.13 -5.31 -16.34
CA LEU A 113 2.42 -4.90 -14.96
C LEU A 113 3.91 -4.52 -14.78
N GLY A 114 4.15 -3.28 -14.36
CA GLY A 114 5.51 -2.74 -14.14
C GLY A 114 6.01 -1.77 -15.21
N LEU A 115 5.18 -1.48 -16.23
CA LEU A 115 5.37 -0.40 -17.19
C LEU A 115 4.20 0.60 -17.02
N SER A 116 4.49 1.91 -16.96
CA SER A 116 3.45 2.96 -17.01
C SER A 116 2.65 2.88 -18.32
N PRO A 117 1.42 3.46 -18.40
CA PRO A 117 0.42 3.04 -19.37
C PRO A 117 0.87 3.22 -20.83
N GLY A 118 0.53 2.22 -21.64
CA GLY A 118 -0.13 2.46 -22.92
C GLY A 118 0.68 2.42 -24.21
N ASN A 119 1.99 2.69 -24.23
CA ASN A 119 2.84 2.40 -25.40
C ASN A 119 4.33 2.59 -25.08
N SER A 120 5.04 1.53 -24.68
CA SER A 120 6.49 1.64 -24.41
C SER A 120 7.32 2.01 -25.65
N ALA A 121 6.74 2.03 -26.85
CA ALA A 121 7.39 2.43 -28.09
C ALA A 121 7.17 3.91 -28.46
N ASN A 122 6.22 4.61 -27.82
CA ASN A 122 5.95 6.02 -28.12
C ASN A 122 5.83 6.86 -26.84
N PRO A 123 6.89 7.59 -26.43
CA PRO A 123 6.89 8.41 -25.21
C PRO A 123 5.94 9.63 -25.26
N ASP A 124 5.33 9.94 -26.40
CA ASP A 124 4.42 11.08 -26.58
C ASP A 124 2.93 10.68 -26.59
N ASP A 125 2.60 9.41 -26.40
CA ASP A 125 1.22 8.91 -26.40
C ASP A 125 0.58 9.00 -25.00
N TRP A 126 0.12 10.20 -24.65
CA TRP A 126 -0.52 10.52 -23.36
C TRP A 126 -2.05 10.45 -23.41
N GLN A 127 -2.64 9.75 -24.39
CA GLN A 127 -4.09 9.67 -24.49
C GLN A 127 -4.65 8.66 -23.47
N HIS A 128 -5.58 9.15 -22.65
CA HIS A 128 -6.43 8.31 -21.82
C HIS A 128 -7.78 8.17 -22.54
N GLY A 129 -8.12 6.95 -22.94
CA GLY A 129 -9.43 6.62 -23.51
C GLY A 129 -10.54 6.69 -22.48
#